data_AF-A0A2E1EAK9-F1
#
_entry.id   AF-A0A2E1EAK9-F1
#
_cell.length_a   1.000
_cell.length_b   1.000
_cell.length_c   1.000
_cell.angle_alpha   90.00
_cell.angle_beta   90.00
_cell.angle_gamma   90.00
#
_symmetry.space_group_name_H-M   'P 1'
#
loop_
_entity.id
_entity.type
_entity.pdbx_description
1 polymer ?
#
loop_
_entity_poly.entity_id
_entity_poly.type
_entity_poly.pdbx_seq_one_letter_code
_entity_poly.pdbx_strand_id
1 'polypeptide(L)' 'MIKLFNDISQEFSKLVTIKYSTSFSLATKTLNSSIRNHIYNIYGFVRFADEIVDTFHEFPKKELLENFE' A
#
# COMPACT_ATOMS: atom_id res chain seq x y z
N MET A 1 4.62 20.33 -6.30
CA MET A 1 5.21 19.18 -5.57
C MET A 1 4.15 18.29 -4.94
N ILE A 2 3.26 18.79 -4.07
CA ILE A 2 2.25 17.97 -3.36
C ILE A 2 1.34 17.18 -4.32
N LYS A 3 0.85 17.80 -5.40
CA LYS A 3 0.02 17.10 -6.40
C LYS A 3 0.75 15.90 -7.02
N LEU A 4 1.98 16.11 -7.49
CA LEU A 4 2.81 15.05 -8.06
C LEU A 4 3.04 13.92 -7.06
N PHE A 5 3.33 14.26 -5.80
CA PHE A 5 3.45 13.28 -4.72
C PHE A 5 2.17 12.45 -4.55
N ASN A 6 1.00 13.10 -4.42
CA ASN A 6 -0.28 12.41 -4.24
C ASN A 6 -0.63 11.51 -5.43
N ASP A 7 -0.40 12.00 -6.66
CA ASP A 7 -0.67 11.24 -7.88
C ASP A 7 0.20 9.97 -7.92
N ILE A 8 1.50 10.12 -7.64
CA ILE A 8 2.46 9.01 -7.59
C ILE A 8 2.10 8.03 -6.46
N SER A 9 1.84 8.51 -5.24
CA SER A 9 1.50 7.64 -4.10
C SER A 9 0.26 6.80 -4.36
N GLN A 10 -0.75 7.37 -5.03
CA GLN A 10 -1.95 6.63 -5.42
C GLN A 10 -1.65 5.55 -6.47
N GLU A 11 -0.87 5.89 -7.50
CA GLU A 11 -0.48 4.93 -8.53
C GLU A 11 0.35 3.78 -7.97
N PHE A 12 1.31 4.07 -7.09
CA PHE A 12 2.11 3.06 -6.40
C PHE A 12 1.23 2.15 -5.54
N SER A 13 0.32 2.70 -4.75
CA SER A 13 -0.56 1.91 -3.88
C SER A 13 -1.44 0.95 -4.68
N LYS A 14 -1.95 1.43 -5.83
CA LYS A 14 -2.71 0.59 -6.77
C LYS A 14 -1.83 -0.51 -7.40
N LEU A 15 -0.61 -0.17 -7.81
CA LEU A 15 0.32 -1.12 -8.40
C LEU A 15 0.68 -2.23 -7.40
N VAL A 16 1.03 -1.86 -6.17
CA VAL A 16 1.35 -2.79 -5.07
C VAL A 16 0.18 -3.73 -4.83
N THR A 17 -1.04 -3.21 -4.71
CA THR A 17 -2.23 -4.05 -4.50
C THR A 17 -2.40 -5.10 -5.60
N ILE A 18 -2.25 -4.70 -6.86
CA ILE A 18 -2.37 -5.59 -8.03
C ILE A 18 -1.27 -6.65 -8.07
N LYS A 19 -0.05 -6.31 -7.63
CA LYS A 19 1.10 -7.22 -7.65
C LYS A 19 1.12 -8.19 -6.49
N TYR A 20 0.77 -7.75 -5.29
CA TYR A 20 0.78 -8.58 -4.09
C TYR A 20 -0.48 -9.45 -3.95
N SER A 21 -1.64 -9.01 -4.46
CA SER A 21 -2.88 -9.79 -4.32
C SER A 21 -3.79 -9.69 -5.54
N THR A 22 -3.78 -10.75 -6.34
CA THR A 22 -4.69 -10.92 -7.49
C THR A 22 -6.15 -11.05 -7.06
N SER A 23 -6.42 -11.80 -5.98
CA SER A 23 -7.77 -12.02 -5.43
C SER A 23 -8.36 -10.74 -4.84
N PHE A 24 -7.61 -10.03 -3.99
CA PHE A 24 -8.08 -8.77 -3.39
C PHE A 24 -8.26 -7.67 -4.45
N SER A 25 -7.39 -7.64 -5.46
CA SER A 25 -7.54 -6.73 -6.59
C SER A 25 -8.79 -7.01 -7.41
N LEU A 26 -9.17 -8.27 -7.58
CA LEU A 26 -10.41 -8.64 -8.23
C LEU A 26 -11.62 -8.24 -7.39
N ALA A 27 -11.61 -8.51 -6.09
CA ALA A 27 -12.66 -8.09 -5.16
C ALA A 27 -12.84 -6.56 -5.15
N THR A 28 -11.74 -5.79 -5.16
CA THR A 28 -11.82 -4.32 -5.21
C THR A 28 -12.51 -3.82 -6.49
N LYS A 29 -12.36 -4.54 -7.61
CA LYS A 29 -13.01 -4.19 -8.88
C LYS A 29 -14.53 -4.40 -8.87
N THR A 30 -15.09 -5.19 -7.94
CA THR A 30 -16.55 -5.37 -7.83
C THR A 30 -17.22 -4.23 -7.06
N LEU A 31 -16.44 -3.38 -6.38
CA LEU A 31 -16.92 -2.21 -5.63
C LEU A 31 -17.08 -0.98 -6.54
N ASN A 32 -17.78 0.06 -6.07
CA ASN A 32 -17.98 1.30 -6.82
C ASN A 32 -16.63 1.98 -7.14
N SER A 33 -16.47 2.52 -8.36
CA SER A 33 -15.22 3.16 -8.81
C SER A 33 -14.76 4.31 -7.91
N SER A 34 -15.69 5.05 -7.30
CA SER A 34 -15.38 6.16 -6.38
C SER A 34 -14.57 5.74 -5.15
N ILE A 35 -14.71 4.50 -4.67
CA ILE A 35 -14.05 4.03 -3.45
C ILE A 35 -12.77 3.22 -3.71
N ARG A 36 -12.56 2.74 -4.95
CA ARG A 36 -11.45 1.82 -5.26
C ARG A 36 -10.09 2.44 -4.96
N ASN A 37 -9.90 3.72 -5.30
CA ASN A 37 -8.63 4.41 -5.04
C ASN A 37 -8.37 4.53 -3.54
N HIS A 38 -9.38 4.80 -2.72
CA HIS A 38 -9.23 4.82 -1.27
C HIS A 38 -8.83 3.45 -0.71
N ILE A 39 -9.42 2.37 -1.23
CA ILE A 39 -9.06 1.00 -0.85
C ILE A 39 -7.62 0.69 -1.24
N TYR A 40 -7.20 1.02 -2.46
CA TYR A 40 -5.82 0.83 -2.91
C TYR A 40 -4.83 1.58 -2.02
N ASN A 41 -5.13 2.84 -1.66
CA ASN A 41 -4.26 3.64 -0.80
C ASN A 41 -4.08 3.02 0.59
N ILE A 42 -5.17 2.55 1.22
CA ILE A 42 -5.10 1.89 2.53
C ILE A 42 -4.32 0.58 2.44
N TYR A 43 -4.64 -0.26 1.43
CA TYR A 43 -3.93 -1.54 1.24
C TYR A 43 -2.44 -1.31 1.00
N GLY A 44 -2.08 -0.39 0.11
CA GLY A 44 -0.70 -0.06 -0.20
C GLY A 44 0.08 0.37 1.05
N PHE A 45 -0.48 1.30 1.83
CA PHE A 45 0.13 1.79 3.07
C PHE A 45 0.39 0.67 4.08
N VAL A 46 -0.65 -0.10 4.43
CA VAL A 46 -0.52 -1.20 5.41
C VAL A 46 0.36 -2.31 4.86
N ARG A 47 0.38 -2.52 3.53
CA ARG A 47 1.22 -3.57 2.94
C ARG A 47 2.69 -3.29 3.17
N PHE A 48 3.14 -2.04 3.01
CA PHE A 48 4.53 -1.68 3.29
C PHE A 48 4.92 -1.87 4.75
N ALA A 49 4.04 -1.49 5.69
CA ALA A 49 4.28 -1.74 7.11
C ALA A 49 4.42 -3.24 7.42
N ASP A 50 3.62 -4.09 6.77
CA ASP A 50 3.73 -5.55 6.90
C ASP A 50 5.06 -6.06 6.34
N GLU A 51 5.51 -5.58 5.17
CA GLU A 51 6.80 -6.01 4.60
C GLU A 51 7.98 -5.63 5.51
N ILE A 52 7.91 -4.48 6.22
CA ILE A 52 8.88 -4.12 7.25
C ILE A 52 8.98 -5.22 8.32
N VAL A 53 7.84 -5.76 8.74
CA VAL A 53 7.77 -6.81 9.76
C VAL A 53 8.12 -8.19 9.18
N ASP A 54 7.70 -8.51 7.96
CA ASP A 54 7.77 -9.85 7.38
C ASP A 54 9.03 -10.12 6.56
N THR A 55 9.77 -9.07 6.17
CA THR A 55 10.98 -9.23 5.34
C THR A 55 12.27 -8.89 6.09
N PHE A 56 12.27 -7.81 6.88
CA PHE A 56 13.49 -7.25 7.46
C PHE A 56 13.83 -7.88 8.82
N HIS A 57 14.03 -9.20 8.86
CA HIS A 57 14.27 -9.94 10.10
C HIS A 57 15.58 -9.59 10.81
N GLU A 58 16.59 -9.13 10.06
CA GLU A 58 17.91 -8.78 10.60
C GLU A 58 18.02 -7.30 11.03
N PHE A 59 16.93 -6.53 10.92
CA PHE A 59 16.90 -5.10 11.22
C PHE A 59 16.00 -4.79 12.43
N PRO A 60 16.22 -3.67 13.13
CA PRO A 60 15.39 -3.27 14.25
C PRO A 60 14.00 -2.83 13.78
N LYS A 61 13.07 -3.78 13.67
CA LYS A 61 11.70 -3.56 13.14
C LYS A 61 10.95 -2.42 13.79
N LYS A 62 11.12 -2.24 15.11
CA LYS A 62 10.48 -1.15 15.85
C LYS A 62 10.94 0.23 15.35
N GLU A 63 12.25 0.41 15.19
CA GLU A 63 12.82 1.66 14.65
C GLU A 63 12.42 1.87 13.18
N LEU A 64 12.37 0.79 12.38
CA LEU A 64 11.92 0.88 10.99
C LEU A 64 10.45 1.33 10.89
N LEU A 65 9.58 0.83 11.77
CA LEU A 65 8.18 1.26 11.82
C LEU A 65 8.04 2.70 12.34
N GLU A 66 8.78 3.08 13.38
CA GLU A 66 8.79 4.45 13.90
C GLU A 66 9.28 5.48 12.87
N ASN A 67 10.19 5.08 11.97
CA ASN A 67 10.65 5.94 10.87
C ASN A 67 9.71 5.94 9.64
N PHE A 68 8.77 4.98 9.58
CA PHE A 68 7.80 4.88 8.49
C PHE A 68 6.56 5.75 8.72
N GLU A 69 6.19 5.96 9.99
CA GLU A 69 5.14 6.88 10.46
C GLU A 69 5.62 8.34 10.52
#